data_AF-A0A959HBJ7-F1
#
_entry.id   AF-A0A959HBJ7-F1
#
_cell.length_a   1.000
_cell.length_b   1.000
_cell.length_c   1.000
_cell.angle_alpha   90.00
_cell.angle_beta   90.00
_cell.angle_gamma   90.00
#
_symmetry.space_group_name_H-M   'P 1'
#
loop_
_entity.id
_entity.type
_entity.pdbx_description
1 polymer ?
#
loop_
_entity_poly.entity_id
_entity_poly.type
_entity_poly.pdbx_seq_one_letter_code
_entity_poly.pdbx_strand_id
1 'polypeptide(L)' 'MLDAKHMELLRFTTAGSVDDGKSTLIGRLLYDSKSIFEDQYEAVRVSTERRGEEGVNLALLTDGLKAEREQGITI' A
#
# COMPACT_ATOMS: atom_id res chain seq x y z
N MET A 1 10.15 -18.96 22.30
CA MET A 1 8.91 -19.14 21.51
C MET A 1 8.06 -17.91 21.81
N LEU A 2 7.93 -16.96 20.90
CA LEU A 2 7.14 -15.75 21.14
C LEU A 2 5.66 -16.16 21.22
N ASP A 3 5.05 -15.94 22.38
CA ASP A 3 3.63 -16.19 22.62
C ASP A 3 2.80 -15.31 21.67
N ALA A 4 2.15 -15.93 20.68
CA ALA A 4 1.19 -15.24 19.81
C ALA A 4 -0.05 -14.68 20.56
N LYS A 5 -0.12 -14.90 21.88
CA LYS A 5 -1.22 -14.52 22.76
C LYS A 5 -1.25 -13.02 23.16
N HIS A 6 -0.22 -12.25 22.83
CA HIS A 6 -0.14 -10.80 23.11
C HIS A 6 0.20 -9.99 21.85
N MET A 7 -0.43 -10.27 20.71
CA MET A 7 -0.51 -9.26 19.65
C MET A 7 -1.61 -8.26 20.00
N GLU A 8 -1.20 -7.14 20.61
CA GLU A 8 -2.12 -6.03 20.83
C GLU A 8 -2.56 -5.43 19.49
N LEU A 9 -3.86 -5.20 19.35
CA LEU A 9 -4.42 -4.61 18.14
C LEU A 9 -3.96 -3.16 18.01
N LEU A 10 -3.06 -2.89 17.07
CA LEU A 10 -2.69 -1.53 16.68
C LEU A 10 -3.71 -0.97 15.69
N ARG A 11 -4.42 0.08 16.09
CA ARG A 11 -5.20 0.92 15.18
C ARG A 11 -4.43 2.21 14.95
N PHE A 12 -4.10 2.52 13.71
CA PHE A 12 -3.42 3.75 13.34
C PHE A 12 -4.11 4.38 12.13
N THR A 13 -3.92 5.69 11.98
CA THR A 13 -4.38 6.46 10.83
C THR A 13 -3.26 7.38 10.38
N THR A 14 -3.15 7.63 9.08
CA THR A 14 -2.19 8.58 8.51
C THR A 14 -2.96 9.80 8.00
N ALA A 15 -2.47 11.00 8.28
CA ALA A 15 -3.02 12.26 7.78
C ALA A 15 -1.88 13.19 7.35
N GLY A 16 -2.12 14.02 6.34
CA GLY A 16 -1.09 14.85 5.69
C GLY A 16 -1.52 15.29 4.28
N SER A 17 -0.74 16.17 3.68
CA SER A 17 -0.91 16.67 2.31
C SER A 17 -0.94 15.53 1.28
N VAL A 18 -1.49 15.80 0.09
CA VAL A 18 -1.61 14.82 -1.00
C VAL A 18 -0.26 14.14 -1.29
N ASP A 19 0.82 14.92 -1.33
CA ASP A 19 2.16 14.47 -1.71
C ASP A 19 3.01 13.88 -0.56
N ASP A 20 2.45 13.76 0.65
CA ASP A 20 3.20 13.27 1.83
C ASP A 20 3.42 11.75 1.84
N GLY A 21 3.08 11.04 0.76
CA GLY A 21 3.38 9.61 0.61
C GLY A 21 2.61 8.69 1.57
N LYS A 22 1.47 9.12 2.11
CA LYS A 22 0.62 8.37 3.06
C LYS A 22 0.27 6.96 2.55
N SER A 23 -0.18 6.89 1.30
CA SER A 23 -0.58 5.66 0.62
C SER A 23 0.60 4.73 0.39
N THR A 24 1.77 5.29 0.05
CA THR A 24 3.03 4.55 -0.05
C THR A 24 3.44 3.95 1.30
N LEU A 25 3.30 4.70 2.40
CA LEU A 25 3.60 4.22 3.75
C LEU A 25 2.68 3.06 4.15
N ILE A 26 1.37 3.19 3.93
CA ILE A 26 0.41 2.12 4.22
C ILE A 26 0.74 0.88 3.37
N GLY A 27 0.96 1.06 2.06
CA GLY A 27 1.34 -0.02 1.15
C GLY A 27 2.62 -0.74 1.57
N ARG A 28 3.62 0.01 2.09
CA ARG A 28 4.85 -0.55 2.63
C ARG A 28 4.63 -1.37 3.89
N LEU A 29 3.81 -0.89 4.82
CA LEU A 29 3.45 -1.63 6.02
C LEU A 29 2.73 -2.94 5.68
N LEU A 30 1.82 -2.91 4.71
CA LEU A 30 1.11 -4.10 4.23
C LEU A 30 2.07 -5.12 3.58
N TYR A 31 3.04 -4.64 2.80
CA TYR A 31 4.07 -5.47 2.19
C TYR A 31 5.00 -6.10 3.24
N ASP A 32 5.59 -5.29 4.12
CA ASP A 32 6.58 -5.73 5.11
C ASP A 32 5.98 -6.65 6.18
N SER A 33 4.69 -6.45 6.51
CA SER A 33 3.95 -7.34 7.42
C SER A 33 3.53 -8.66 6.78
N LYS A 34 3.80 -8.86 5.48
CA LYS A 34 3.34 -10.01 4.68
C LYS A 34 1.81 -10.16 4.71
N SER A 35 1.11 -9.03 4.81
CA SER A 35 -0.36 -8.98 4.85
C SER A 35 -0.99 -8.94 3.45
N ILE A 36 -0.17 -8.86 2.40
CA ILE A 36 -0.62 -8.95 1.01
C ILE A 36 -0.30 -10.32 0.42
N PHE A 37 -1.18 -10.79 -0.46
CA PHE A 37 -0.94 -12.00 -1.24
C PHE A 37 -0.05 -11.71 -2.46
N GLU A 38 0.64 -12.74 -2.95
CA GLU A 38 1.57 -12.64 -4.09
C GLU A 38 0.89 -12.15 -5.38
N ASP A 39 -0.34 -12.59 -5.64
CA ASP A 39 -1.13 -12.16 -6.80
C ASP A 39 -1.44 -10.65 -6.75
N GLN A 40 -1.69 -10.11 -5.55
CA GLN A 40 -1.91 -8.68 -5.36
C GLN A 40 -0.62 -7.89 -5.59
N TYR A 41 0.51 -8.40 -5.10
CA TYR A 41 1.82 -7.79 -5.34
C TYR A 41 2.15 -7.76 -6.84
N GLU A 42 1.96 -8.88 -7.54
CA GLU A 42 2.19 -8.99 -8.98
C GLU A 42 1.26 -8.07 -9.79
N ALA A 43 -0.01 -7.95 -9.40
CA ALA A 43 -0.94 -7.02 -10.05
C ALA A 43 -0.46 -5.56 -9.93
N VAL A 44 0.07 -5.18 -8.76
CA VAL A 44 0.66 -3.85 -8.54
C VAL A 44 1.92 -3.68 -9.36
N ARG A 45 2.84 -4.66 -9.37
CA ARG A 45 4.07 -4.64 -10.16
C ARG A 45 3.78 -4.41 -11.65
N VAL A 46 2.84 -5.17 -12.22
CA VAL A 46 2.41 -5.01 -13.62
C VAL A 46 1.79 -3.63 -13.86
N SER A 47 0.99 -3.12 -12.91
CA SER A 47 0.40 -1.78 -13.04
C SER A 47 1.46 -0.67 -13.00
N THR A 48 2.45 -0.79 -12.12
CA THR A 48 3.61 0.10 -12.05
C THR A 48 4.41 0.08 -13.37
N GLU A 49 4.73 -1.10 -13.90
CA GLU A 49 5.46 -1.24 -15.16
C GLU A 49 4.71 -0.58 -16.32
N ARG A 50 3.39 -0.72 -16.38
CA ARG A 50 2.53 -0.05 -17.38
C ARG A 50 2.54 1.47 -17.27
N ARG A 51 2.79 2.01 -16.08
CA ARG A 51 2.93 3.46 -15.84
C ARG A 51 4.34 3.97 -16.13
N GLY A 52 5.32 3.08 -16.33
CA GLY A 52 6.72 3.45 -16.55
C GLY A 52 7.43 3.96 -15.29
N GLU A 53 6.93 3.61 -14.11
CA GLU A 53 7.51 4.02 -12.82
C GLU A 53 8.68 3.08 -12.43
N GLU A 54 9.71 3.62 -11.78
CA GLU A 54 10.83 2.83 -11.25
C GLU A 54 10.47 2.19 -9.91
N GLY A 55 10.62 0.87 -9.81
CA GLY A 55 10.31 0.11 -8.60
C GLY A 55 8.81 -0.03 -8.34
N VAL A 56 8.40 -1.01 -7.53
CA VAL A 56 6.98 -1.32 -7.33
C VAL A 56 6.27 -0.22 -6.53
N ASN A 57 5.27 0.41 -7.14
CA ASN A 57 4.47 1.46 -6.51
C ASN A 57 3.42 0.88 -5.57
N LEU A 58 3.79 0.75 -4.30
CA LEU A 58 2.94 0.17 -3.27
C LEU A 58 1.72 1.02 -2.92
N ALA A 59 1.65 2.31 -3.30
CA ALA A 59 0.46 3.13 -3.09
C ALA A 59 -0.77 2.59 -3.86
N LEU A 60 -0.54 1.87 -4.96
CA LEU A 60 -1.59 1.23 -5.75
C LEU A 60 -2.34 0.12 -4.99
N LEU A 61 -1.81 -0.36 -3.86
CA LEU A 61 -2.51 -1.29 -2.96
C LEU A 61 -3.68 -0.62 -2.24
N THR A 62 -3.60 0.68 -1.99
CA THR A 62 -4.60 1.43 -1.22
C THR A 62 -5.51 2.28 -2.08
N ASP A 63 -5.15 2.54 -3.34
CA ASP A 63 -5.99 3.27 -4.29
C ASP A 63 -7.10 2.36 -4.82
N GLY A 64 -8.24 2.39 -4.12
CA GLY A 64 -9.40 1.51 -4.37
C GLY A 64 -10.31 2.01 -5.48
N LEU A 65 -10.37 3.32 -5.70
CA LEU A 65 -11.23 3.94 -6.71
C LEU A 65 -10.51 4.11 -8.04
N LYS A 66 -11.26 4.01 -9.13
CA LYS A 66 -10.71 4.28 -10.48
C LYS A 66 -10.23 5.74 -10.61
N ALA A 67 -10.96 6.68 -10.00
CA ALA A 67 -10.60 8.10 -9.99
C ALA A 67 -9.29 8.37 -9.23
N GLU A 68 -9.08 7.69 -8.09
CA GLU A 68 -7.82 7.72 -7.33
C GLU A 68 -6.65 7.27 -8.20
N ARG A 69 -6.80 6.13 -8.87
CA ARG A 69 -5.77 5.56 -9.74
C ARG A 69 -5.41 6.44 -10.93
N GLU A 70 -6.39 7.13 -11.51
CA GLU A 70 -6.18 8.04 -12.64
C GLU A 70 -5.48 9.34 -12.23
N GLN A 71 -5.71 9.82 -11.00
CA GLN A 71 -5.13 11.06 -10.50
C GLN A 71 -3.89 10.87 -9.62
N GLY A 72 -3.59 9.64 -9.20
CA GLY A 72 -2.47 9.35 -8.28
C GLY A 72 -2.69 9.91 -6.87
N ILE A 73 -3.95 10.01 -6.45
CA ILE A 73 -4.33 10.48 -5.11
C ILE A 73 -5.18 9.42 -4.42
N THR A 74 -5.30 9.52 -3.11
CA THR A 74 -6.31 8.77 -2.33
C THR A 74 -7.37 9.76 -1.84
N ILE A 75 -8.65 9.44 -2.03
CA ILE A 75 -9.82 10.28 -1.74
C ILE A 75 -10.46 9.85 -0.41
#